data_AF-A0A4Q2XA24-F1
#
_entry.id   AF-A0A4Q2XA24-F1
#
_cell.length_a   1.000
_cell.length_b   1.000
_cell.length_c   1.000
_cell.angle_alpha   90.00
_cell.angle_beta   90.00
_cell.angle_gamma   90.00
#
_symmetry.space_group_name_H-M   'P 1'
#
loop_
_entity.id
_entity.type
_entity.pdbx_description
1 polymer ?
#
loop_
_entity_poly.entity_id
_entity_poly.type
_entity_poly.pdbx_seq_one_letter_code
_entity_poly.pdbx_strand_id
1 'polypeptide(L)'
;MNPYLAEFVGTAILILLGNGVVANVVLNRSKGQNGGWMVITSGWGLAAAIAVYSVGRISGAHLNPAVTLALASLGDFAWAKVPGFIAVQVAGAAVGATLVWLAYLAHWGETEDKGAKLACFSTAPAVRKPVPAFITEFIATGMFLFGILAIGKIGAGVPVLEIGADVTPSLAGVVGTWFSPFLVGLLVLSMGISLGGPTGYAINPARDLGPRIAHQILPIAGKGGSDWGYAWIPVLAPILGGITGALIFRSLFGA
;
A
#
# COMPACT_ATOMS: atom_id res chain seq x y z
N MET A 1 5.53 -20.91 5.19
CA MET A 1 4.29 -20.47 4.51
C MET A 1 4.62 -20.19 3.04
N ASN A 2 3.72 -20.49 2.12
CA ASN A 2 3.91 -20.24 0.69
C ASN A 2 4.00 -18.70 0.43
N PRO A 3 4.97 -18.18 -0.36
CA PRO A 3 5.08 -16.75 -0.69
C PRO A 3 3.80 -16.13 -1.26
N TYR A 4 3.03 -16.87 -2.06
CA TYR A 4 1.75 -16.39 -2.60
C TYR A 4 0.69 -16.20 -1.50
N LEU A 5 0.63 -17.11 -0.53
CA LEU A 5 -0.26 -16.96 0.63
C LEU A 5 0.20 -15.79 1.52
N ALA A 6 1.51 -15.59 1.63
CA ALA A 6 2.07 -14.48 2.39
C ALA A 6 1.68 -13.12 1.75
N GLU A 7 1.77 -12.98 0.43
CA GLU A 7 1.31 -11.79 -0.29
C GLU A 7 -0.20 -11.56 -0.16
N PHE A 8 -1.01 -12.62 -0.22
CA PHE A 8 -2.45 -12.55 0.03
C PHE A 8 -2.75 -12.00 1.43
N VAL A 9 -2.17 -12.63 2.47
CA VAL A 9 -2.42 -12.28 3.88
C VAL A 9 -1.87 -10.88 4.18
N GLY A 10 -0.66 -10.56 3.74
CA GLY A 10 -0.07 -9.23 3.95
C GLY A 10 -0.90 -8.13 3.30
N THR A 11 -1.40 -8.34 2.08
CA THR A 11 -2.24 -7.34 1.41
C THR A 11 -3.60 -7.23 2.08
N ALA A 12 -4.18 -8.32 2.57
CA ALA A 12 -5.41 -8.28 3.36
C ALA A 12 -5.23 -7.49 4.67
N ILE A 13 -4.12 -7.66 5.38
CA ILE A 13 -3.77 -6.89 6.59
C ILE A 13 -3.60 -5.40 6.25
N LEU A 14 -2.82 -5.10 5.21
CA LEU A 14 -2.60 -3.73 4.74
C LEU A 14 -3.93 -3.02 4.50
N ILE A 15 -4.86 -3.67 3.81
CA ILE A 15 -6.16 -3.07 3.50
C ILE A 15 -7.09 -3.04 4.70
N LEU A 16 -7.14 -4.10 5.52
CA LEU A 16 -7.96 -4.09 6.73
C LEU A 16 -7.63 -2.88 7.62
N LEU A 17 -6.33 -2.61 7.83
CA LEU A 17 -5.89 -1.50 8.67
C LEU A 17 -5.95 -0.16 7.94
N GLY A 18 -5.49 -0.11 6.69
CA GLY A 18 -5.46 1.12 5.88
C GLY A 18 -6.85 1.64 5.52
N ASN A 19 -7.70 0.81 4.91
CA ASN A 19 -9.09 1.19 4.66
C ASN A 19 -9.90 1.28 5.96
N GLY A 20 -9.52 0.51 6.99
CA GLY A 20 -10.12 0.60 8.32
C GLY A 20 -9.97 1.98 8.94
N VAL A 21 -8.81 2.62 8.86
CA VAL A 21 -8.65 4.00 9.36
C VAL A 21 -9.44 5.02 8.54
N VAL A 22 -9.66 4.78 7.24
CA VAL A 22 -10.54 5.63 6.44
C VAL A 22 -11.98 5.49 6.93
N ALA A 23 -12.49 4.26 7.07
CA ALA A 23 -13.82 3.99 7.61
C ALA A 23 -14.00 4.58 9.02
N ASN A 24 -12.96 4.48 9.87
CA ASN A 24 -12.94 5.08 11.19
C ASN A 24 -13.17 6.61 11.16
N VAL A 25 -12.60 7.30 10.17
CA VAL A 25 -12.63 8.76 10.09
C VAL A 25 -13.85 9.29 9.34
N VAL A 26 -14.31 8.59 8.29
CA VAL A 26 -15.32 9.12 7.36
C VAL A 26 -16.73 8.58 7.57
N LEU A 27 -16.92 7.46 8.26
CA LEU A 27 -18.25 6.92 8.52
C LEU A 27 -18.92 7.59 9.72
N ASN A 28 -20.22 7.84 9.59
CA ASN A 28 -21.02 8.46 10.64
C ASN A 28 -21.08 7.59 11.90
N ARG A 29 -21.06 8.26 13.06
CA ARG A 29 -21.13 7.66 14.40
C ARG A 29 -19.95 6.74 14.74
N SER A 30 -18.92 6.68 13.90
CA SER A 30 -17.64 6.10 14.28
C SER A 30 -17.01 6.93 15.40
N LYS A 31 -16.31 6.28 16.34
CA LYS A 31 -15.59 6.99 17.41
C LYS A 31 -14.44 7.85 16.88
N GLY A 32 -13.87 7.50 15.72
CA GLY A 32 -12.83 8.28 15.07
C GLY A 32 -13.34 9.31 14.05
N GLN A 33 -14.66 9.50 13.94
CA GLN A 33 -15.26 10.37 12.93
C GLN A 33 -14.65 11.77 13.00
N ASN A 34 -14.35 12.36 11.83
CA ASN A 34 -13.70 13.68 11.69
C ASN A 34 -12.29 13.77 12.27
N GLY A 35 -11.59 12.65 12.48
CA GLY A 35 -10.17 12.65 12.86
C GLY A 35 -9.20 13.29 11.83
N GLY A 36 -9.66 13.49 10.60
CA GLY A 36 -8.95 14.24 9.58
C GLY A 36 -7.79 13.51 8.89
N TRP A 37 -7.10 14.22 8.01
CA TRP A 37 -6.08 13.65 7.11
C TRP A 37 -4.91 13.01 7.86
N MET A 38 -4.46 13.63 8.95
CA MET A 38 -3.32 13.13 9.72
C MET A 38 -3.61 11.75 10.34
N VAL A 39 -4.83 11.51 10.84
CA VAL A 39 -5.23 10.20 11.37
C VAL A 39 -5.25 9.17 10.26
N ILE A 40 -5.81 9.51 9.09
CA ILE A 40 -5.83 8.63 7.92
C ILE A 40 -4.41 8.25 7.50
N THR A 41 -3.53 9.23 7.26
CA THR A 41 -2.17 8.95 6.77
C THR A 41 -1.33 8.20 7.80
N SER A 42 -1.50 8.50 9.09
CA SER A 42 -0.83 7.77 10.18
C SER A 42 -1.28 6.31 10.24
N GLY A 43 -2.58 6.06 10.13
CA GLY A 43 -3.12 4.70 10.09
C GLY A 43 -2.63 3.91 8.88
N TRP A 44 -2.54 4.52 7.70
CA TRP A 44 -1.96 3.88 6.51
C TRP A 44 -0.47 3.56 6.65
N GLY A 45 0.31 4.49 7.22
CA GLY A 45 1.73 4.24 7.50
C GLY A 45 1.95 3.07 8.46
N LEU A 46 1.19 3.04 9.56
CA LEU A 46 1.24 1.93 10.51
C LEU A 46 0.73 0.61 9.89
N ALA A 47 -0.32 0.65 9.07
CA ALA A 47 -0.83 -0.50 8.35
C ALA A 47 0.24 -1.13 7.46
N ALA A 48 0.98 -0.31 6.70
CA ALA A 48 2.07 -0.76 5.86
C ALA A 48 3.20 -1.42 6.68
N ALA A 49 3.62 -0.80 7.78
CA ALA A 49 4.63 -1.39 8.66
C ALA A 49 4.19 -2.76 9.19
N ILE A 50 2.98 -2.86 9.74
CA ILE A 50 2.44 -4.12 10.30
C ILE A 50 2.31 -5.21 9.22
N ALA A 51 1.84 -4.85 8.03
CA ALA A 51 1.74 -5.80 6.93
C ALA A 51 3.11 -6.34 6.51
N VAL A 52 4.11 -5.46 6.36
CA VAL A 52 5.50 -5.86 6.03
C VAL A 52 6.11 -6.69 7.17
N TYR A 53 5.90 -6.33 8.44
CA TYR A 53 6.33 -7.15 9.58
C TYR A 53 5.75 -8.56 9.55
N SER A 54 4.49 -8.69 9.14
CA SER A 54 3.75 -9.95 9.16
C SER A 54 4.27 -10.97 8.14
N VAL A 55 4.71 -10.50 6.95
CA VAL A 55 4.99 -11.41 5.83
C VAL A 55 6.32 -11.15 5.10
N GLY A 56 7.06 -10.10 5.46
CA GLY A 56 8.30 -9.69 4.78
C GLY A 56 9.36 -10.78 4.71
N ARG A 57 9.50 -11.58 5.77
CA ARG A 57 10.46 -12.71 5.81
C ARG A 57 10.09 -13.90 4.92
N ILE A 58 8.88 -13.91 4.36
CA ILE A 58 8.33 -15.06 3.64
C ILE A 58 8.25 -14.78 2.14
N SER A 59 7.70 -13.63 1.74
CA SER A 59 7.55 -13.24 0.33
C SER A 59 8.42 -12.06 -0.11
N GLY A 60 9.09 -11.38 0.82
CA GLY A 60 9.65 -10.05 0.59
C GLY A 60 8.63 -8.91 0.81
N ALA A 61 7.36 -9.24 1.12
CA ALA A 61 6.27 -8.28 1.33
C ALA A 61 6.18 -7.22 0.22
N HIS A 62 5.97 -7.64 -1.02
CA HIS A 62 5.73 -6.67 -2.10
C HIS A 62 4.42 -5.94 -1.85
N LEU A 63 3.34 -6.68 -1.57
CA LEU A 63 1.98 -6.23 -1.22
C LEU A 63 1.37 -5.23 -2.22
N ASN A 64 2.00 -5.10 -3.38
CA ASN A 64 1.80 -4.03 -4.33
C ASN A 64 2.27 -4.50 -5.72
N PRO A 65 1.38 -4.51 -6.73
CA PRO A 65 1.74 -4.83 -8.11
C PRO A 65 2.81 -3.91 -8.69
N ALA A 66 2.83 -2.61 -8.35
CA ALA A 66 3.85 -1.67 -8.81
C ALA A 66 5.23 -2.02 -8.24
N VAL A 67 5.31 -2.45 -6.97
CA VAL A 67 6.56 -2.94 -6.36
C VAL A 67 7.02 -4.22 -7.02
N THR A 68 6.10 -5.17 -7.23
CA THR A 68 6.39 -6.45 -7.87
C THR A 68 6.96 -6.27 -9.28
N LEU A 69 6.35 -5.38 -10.08
CA LEU A 69 6.79 -5.09 -11.44
C LEU A 69 8.08 -4.28 -11.48
N ALA A 70 8.28 -3.34 -10.55
CA ALA A 70 9.52 -2.58 -10.45
C ALA A 70 10.71 -3.52 -10.15
N LEU A 71 10.59 -4.37 -9.13
CA LEU A 71 11.65 -5.35 -8.79
C LEU A 71 11.92 -6.33 -9.93
N ALA A 72 10.88 -6.81 -10.62
CA ALA A 72 11.07 -7.68 -11.79
C ALA A 72 11.79 -6.95 -12.94
N SER A 73 11.49 -5.66 -13.13
CA SER A 73 12.15 -4.81 -14.15
C SER A 73 13.61 -4.52 -13.83
N LEU A 74 14.01 -4.55 -12.55
CA LEU A 74 15.41 -4.48 -12.14
C LEU A 74 16.15 -5.82 -12.26
N GLY A 75 15.43 -6.93 -12.41
CA GLY A 75 16.00 -8.29 -12.39
C GLY A 75 16.05 -8.91 -10.99
N ASP A 76 15.54 -8.21 -9.98
CA ASP A 76 15.55 -8.64 -8.57
C ASP A 76 14.37 -9.57 -8.23
N PHE A 77 13.45 -9.80 -9.18
CA PHE A 77 12.34 -10.71 -9.03
C PHE A 77 12.00 -11.47 -10.32
N ALA A 78 11.73 -12.76 -10.20
CA ALA A 78 11.46 -13.60 -11.36
C ALA A 78 10.12 -13.26 -12.03
N TRP A 79 10.16 -12.88 -13.31
CA TRP A 79 8.98 -12.56 -14.12
C TRP A 79 7.90 -13.64 -14.10
N ALA A 80 8.27 -14.91 -14.05
CA ALA A 80 7.33 -16.03 -13.97
C ALA A 80 6.43 -16.01 -12.71
N LYS A 81 6.89 -15.38 -11.62
CA LYS A 81 6.11 -15.26 -10.37
C LYS A 81 5.15 -14.06 -10.35
N VAL A 82 5.40 -13.06 -11.20
CA VAL A 82 4.70 -11.77 -11.20
C VAL A 82 3.18 -11.92 -11.33
N PRO A 83 2.62 -12.67 -12.30
CA PRO A 83 1.17 -12.76 -12.46
C PRO A 83 0.48 -13.34 -11.22
N GLY A 84 1.08 -14.37 -10.61
CA GLY A 84 0.55 -14.99 -9.39
C GLY A 84 0.62 -14.06 -8.19
N PHE A 85 1.71 -13.29 -8.02
CA PHE A 85 1.83 -12.28 -6.96
C PHE A 85 0.75 -11.20 -7.09
N ILE A 86 0.56 -10.65 -8.29
CA ILE A 86 -0.45 -9.62 -8.55
C ILE A 86 -1.86 -10.16 -8.26
N ALA A 87 -2.17 -11.37 -8.72
CA ALA A 87 -3.48 -11.98 -8.49
C ALA A 87 -3.81 -12.13 -7.00
N VAL A 88 -2.87 -12.66 -6.22
CA VAL A 88 -3.10 -12.87 -4.78
C VAL A 88 -3.09 -11.58 -3.98
N GLN A 89 -2.33 -10.56 -4.40
CA GLN A 89 -2.38 -9.22 -3.80
C GLN A 89 -3.77 -8.59 -4.01
N VAL A 90 -4.30 -8.60 -5.24
CA VAL A 90 -5.64 -8.05 -5.54
C VAL A 90 -6.73 -8.82 -4.78
N ALA A 91 -6.65 -10.16 -4.74
CA ALA A 91 -7.59 -10.98 -3.99
C ALA A 91 -7.51 -10.70 -2.47
N GLY A 92 -6.31 -10.62 -1.92
CA GLY A 92 -6.08 -10.28 -0.52
C GLY A 92 -6.63 -8.90 -0.17
N ALA A 93 -6.41 -7.91 -1.05
CA ALA A 93 -6.94 -6.57 -0.90
C ALA A 93 -8.48 -6.54 -0.88
N ALA A 94 -9.14 -7.30 -1.76
CA ALA A 94 -10.60 -7.44 -1.76
C ALA A 94 -11.13 -8.07 -0.46
N VAL A 95 -10.43 -9.08 0.08
CA VAL A 95 -10.77 -9.69 1.37
C VAL A 95 -10.57 -8.71 2.53
N GLY A 96 -9.45 -7.99 2.57
CA GLY A 96 -9.20 -6.95 3.57
C GLY A 96 -10.31 -5.88 3.57
N ALA A 97 -10.75 -5.44 2.40
CA ALA A 97 -11.85 -4.49 2.28
C ALA A 97 -13.21 -5.07 2.71
N THR A 98 -13.44 -6.36 2.45
CA THR A 98 -14.63 -7.06 2.96
C THR A 98 -14.64 -7.11 4.49
N LEU A 99 -13.47 -7.30 5.12
CA LEU A 99 -13.34 -7.27 6.57
C LEU A 99 -13.59 -5.86 7.14
N VAL A 100 -13.17 -4.79 6.44
CA VAL A 100 -13.56 -3.41 6.83
C VAL A 100 -15.06 -3.22 6.76
N TRP A 101 -15.71 -3.69 5.69
CA TRP A 101 -17.16 -3.65 5.57
C TRP A 101 -17.86 -4.35 6.75
N LEU A 102 -17.39 -5.55 7.11
CA LEU A 102 -17.91 -6.32 8.23
C LEU A 102 -17.67 -5.62 9.58
N ALA A 103 -16.49 -5.06 9.80
CA ALA A 103 -16.14 -4.38 11.05
C ALA A 103 -16.98 -3.12 11.31
N TYR A 104 -17.48 -2.47 10.25
CA TYR A 104 -18.26 -1.24 10.31
C TYR A 104 -19.75 -1.45 9.94
N LEU A 105 -20.29 -2.67 10.02
CA LEU A 105 -21.67 -3.00 9.58
C LEU A 105 -22.74 -2.01 10.06
N ALA A 106 -22.66 -1.60 11.33
CA ALA A 106 -23.61 -0.68 11.95
C ALA A 106 -23.54 0.77 11.42
N HIS A 107 -22.47 1.15 10.74
CA HIS A 107 -22.21 2.54 10.33
C HIS A 107 -22.61 2.84 8.88
N TRP A 108 -22.74 1.82 8.02
CA TRP A 108 -23.05 2.03 6.59
C TRP A 108 -24.44 2.62 6.35
N GLY A 109 -25.44 2.18 7.12
CA GLY A 109 -26.81 2.70 7.04
C GLY A 109 -26.94 4.12 7.60
N GLU A 110 -26.12 4.47 8.59
CA GLU A 110 -26.11 5.78 9.25
C GLU A 110 -25.35 6.85 8.44
N THR A 111 -24.56 6.43 7.45
CA THR A 111 -23.78 7.33 6.60
C THR A 111 -24.54 7.58 5.31
N GLU A 112 -24.91 8.82 5.00
CA GLU A 112 -25.63 9.12 3.74
C GLU A 112 -24.68 9.37 2.56
N ASP A 113 -23.50 9.91 2.85
CA ASP A 113 -22.49 10.28 1.85
C ASP A 113 -21.95 9.04 1.11
N LYS A 114 -22.28 8.95 -0.19
CA LYS A 114 -21.84 7.87 -1.08
C LYS A 114 -20.34 7.93 -1.38
N GLY A 115 -19.77 9.13 -1.45
CA GLY A 115 -18.35 9.36 -1.65
C GLY A 115 -17.53 8.90 -0.44
N ALA A 116 -17.99 9.21 0.78
CA ALA A 116 -17.39 8.70 2.02
C ALA A 116 -17.39 7.17 2.07
N LYS A 117 -18.49 6.53 1.65
CA LYS A 117 -18.56 5.07 1.54
C LYS A 117 -17.55 4.52 0.54
N LEU A 118 -17.46 5.11 -0.65
CA LEU A 118 -16.48 4.69 -1.68
C LEU A 118 -15.04 4.90 -1.21
N ALA A 119 -14.75 5.99 -0.49
CA ALA A 119 -13.42 6.31 0.02
C ALA A 119 -12.89 5.24 1.00
N CYS A 120 -13.78 4.52 1.69
CA CYS A 120 -13.42 3.38 2.53
C CYS A 120 -12.89 2.17 1.73
N PHE A 121 -12.96 2.20 0.40
CA PHE A 121 -12.52 1.11 -0.47
C PHE A 121 -11.42 1.59 -1.40
N SER A 122 -11.70 2.59 -2.22
CA SER A 122 -10.84 2.99 -3.34
C SER A 122 -10.68 4.50 -3.42
N THR A 123 -9.65 4.96 -4.12
CA THR A 123 -9.37 6.39 -4.23
C THR A 123 -10.20 7.06 -5.34
N ALA A 124 -10.32 8.38 -5.22
CA ALA A 124 -10.91 9.27 -6.22
C ALA A 124 -10.15 10.60 -6.19
N PRO A 125 -10.04 11.32 -7.32
CA PRO A 125 -9.33 12.58 -7.37
C PRO A 125 -10.16 13.68 -6.71
N ALA A 126 -9.52 14.56 -5.92
CA ALA A 126 -10.19 15.67 -5.26
C ALA A 126 -10.75 16.68 -6.28
N VAL A 127 -10.03 16.87 -7.40
CA VAL A 127 -10.48 17.62 -8.58
C VAL A 127 -10.46 16.69 -9.79
N ARG A 128 -11.62 16.50 -10.42
CA ARG A 128 -11.80 15.46 -11.46
C ARG A 128 -11.21 15.86 -12.81
N LYS A 129 -9.88 15.81 -12.90
CA LYS A 129 -9.08 16.01 -14.11
C LYS A 129 -8.13 14.82 -14.26
N PRO A 130 -8.29 13.98 -15.31
CA PRO A 130 -7.56 12.71 -15.41
C PRO A 130 -6.05 12.90 -15.57
N VAL A 131 -5.62 13.90 -16.35
CA VAL A 131 -4.18 14.16 -16.60
C VAL A 131 -3.44 14.57 -15.32
N PRO A 132 -3.88 15.59 -14.55
CA PRO A 132 -3.26 15.90 -13.26
C PRO A 132 -3.27 14.73 -12.28
N ALA A 133 -4.37 13.98 -12.19
CA ALA A 133 -4.45 12.82 -11.29
C ALA A 133 -3.45 11.73 -11.67
N PHE A 134 -3.30 11.46 -12.97
CA PHE A 134 -2.29 10.52 -13.49
C PHE A 134 -0.88 10.99 -13.14
N ILE A 135 -0.56 12.28 -13.36
CA ILE A 135 0.75 12.85 -13.03
C ILE A 135 1.04 12.71 -11.53
N THR A 136 0.06 12.99 -10.66
CA THR A 136 0.23 12.82 -9.21
C THR A 136 0.55 11.37 -8.83
N GLU A 137 -0.23 10.40 -9.30
CA GLU A 137 0.00 8.98 -8.98
C GLU A 137 1.33 8.47 -9.56
N PHE A 138 1.72 8.95 -10.74
CA PHE A 138 3.02 8.63 -11.35
C PHE A 138 4.17 9.15 -10.49
N ILE A 139 4.15 10.44 -10.12
CA ILE A 139 5.20 11.06 -9.30
C ILE A 139 5.25 10.41 -7.91
N ALA A 140 4.09 10.24 -7.27
CA ALA A 140 4.00 9.65 -5.95
C ALA A 140 4.56 8.23 -5.94
N THR A 141 4.17 7.39 -6.91
CA THR A 141 4.66 6.01 -6.93
C THR A 141 6.13 5.90 -7.31
N GLY A 142 6.63 6.80 -8.16
CA GLY A 142 8.07 6.90 -8.45
C GLY A 142 8.88 7.24 -7.21
N MET A 143 8.47 8.25 -6.45
CA MET A 143 9.11 8.60 -5.18
C MET A 143 8.97 7.48 -4.14
N PHE A 144 7.82 6.80 -4.09
CA PHE A 144 7.61 5.65 -3.21
C PHE A 144 8.61 4.52 -3.52
N LEU A 145 8.73 4.10 -4.79
CA LEU A 145 9.66 3.02 -5.16
C LEU A 145 11.13 3.42 -4.97
N PHE A 146 11.48 4.67 -5.27
CA PHE A 146 12.80 5.20 -4.97
C PHE A 146 13.11 5.10 -3.46
N GLY A 147 12.15 5.50 -2.61
CA GLY A 147 12.28 5.43 -1.15
C GLY A 147 12.39 3.99 -0.62
N ILE A 148 11.61 3.05 -1.17
CA ILE A 148 11.70 1.63 -0.82
C ILE A 148 13.10 1.09 -1.08
N LEU A 149 13.67 1.36 -2.27
CA LEU A 149 15.02 0.91 -2.61
C LEU A 149 16.10 1.60 -1.76
N ALA A 150 15.93 2.90 -1.47
CA ALA A 150 16.84 3.63 -0.57
C ALA A 150 16.87 3.02 0.83
N ILE A 151 15.70 2.69 1.41
CA ILE A 151 15.59 2.02 2.71
C ILE A 151 16.26 0.64 2.65
N GLY A 152 16.00 -0.14 1.59
CA GLY A 152 16.62 -1.45 1.39
C GLY A 152 18.15 -1.37 1.35
N LYS A 153 18.71 -0.37 0.66
CA LYS A 153 20.16 -0.16 0.57
C LYS A 153 20.80 0.22 1.90
N ILE A 154 20.13 1.04 2.72
CA ILE A 154 20.59 1.35 4.09
C ILE A 154 20.65 0.06 4.91
N GLY A 155 19.62 -0.79 4.84
CA GLY A 155 19.60 -2.08 5.53
C GLY A 155 20.76 -3.00 5.13
N ALA A 156 21.13 -3.02 3.84
CA ALA A 156 22.26 -3.80 3.33
C ALA A 156 23.65 -3.25 3.74
N GLY A 157 23.73 -1.94 4.04
CA GLY A 157 24.98 -1.25 4.40
C GLY A 157 25.35 -1.30 5.88
N VAL A 158 24.55 -1.94 6.75
CA VAL A 158 24.85 -2.05 8.19
C VAL A 158 25.89 -3.16 8.41
N PRO A 159 27.11 -2.86 8.92
CA PRO A 159 28.12 -3.88 9.15
C PRO A 159 27.64 -4.91 10.18
N VAL A 160 27.72 -6.19 9.83
CA VAL A 160 27.65 -7.27 10.80
C VAL A 160 29.00 -7.25 11.54
N LEU A 161 28.98 -7.11 12.87
CA LEU A 161 30.20 -7.29 13.67
C LEU A 161 30.53 -8.78 13.66
N GLU A 162 31.54 -9.16 12.88
CA GLU A 162 32.12 -10.49 12.97
C GLU A 162 33.01 -10.55 14.22
N ILE A 163 32.49 -11.13 15.31
CA ILE A 163 33.29 -11.50 16.48
C ILE A 163 33.29 -13.03 16.59
N GLY A 164 34.33 -13.66 16.03
CA GLY A 164 34.53 -15.11 16.11
C GLY A 164 33.65 -15.93 15.17
N ALA A 165 33.92 -17.25 15.10
CA ALA A 165 33.28 -18.21 14.19
C ALA A 165 31.76 -18.39 14.40
N ASP A 166 31.18 -17.71 15.38
CA ASP A 166 29.75 -17.62 15.60
C ASP A 166 29.25 -16.27 15.09
N VAL A 167 28.58 -16.26 13.93
CA VAL A 167 27.93 -15.07 13.38
C VAL A 167 26.81 -14.64 14.33
N THR A 168 27.15 -13.83 15.32
CA THR A 168 26.20 -13.10 16.15
C THR A 168 25.86 -11.82 15.38
N PRO A 169 24.63 -11.66 14.87
CA PRO A 169 24.27 -10.43 14.19
C PRO A 169 24.43 -9.28 15.18
N SER A 170 25.21 -8.26 14.80
CA SER A 170 25.45 -7.08 15.64
C SER A 170 24.11 -6.50 16.08
N LEU A 171 24.02 -5.98 17.32
CA LEU A 171 22.80 -5.30 17.76
C LEU A 171 22.38 -4.21 16.75
N ALA A 172 23.34 -3.53 16.11
CA ALA A 172 23.10 -2.58 15.02
C ALA A 172 22.50 -3.25 13.76
N GLY A 173 23.01 -4.40 13.33
CA GLY A 173 22.49 -5.17 12.20
C GLY A 173 21.10 -5.76 12.47
N VAL A 174 20.88 -6.30 13.67
CA VAL A 174 19.56 -6.76 14.13
C VAL A 174 18.60 -5.57 14.13
N VAL A 175 18.92 -4.50 14.87
CA VAL A 175 18.04 -3.32 14.97
C VAL A 175 17.77 -2.71 13.59
N GLY A 176 18.76 -2.57 12.72
CA GLY A 176 18.58 -2.05 11.36
C GLY A 176 17.69 -2.92 10.47
N THR A 177 17.86 -4.24 10.52
CA THR A 177 17.07 -5.19 9.71
C THR A 177 15.61 -5.24 10.19
N TRP A 178 15.37 -5.20 11.50
CA TRP A 178 14.02 -5.23 12.08
C TRP A 178 13.34 -3.85 12.10
N PHE A 179 14.08 -2.75 11.93
CA PHE A 179 13.50 -1.40 11.83
C PHE A 179 13.05 -1.05 10.40
N SER A 180 13.52 -1.79 9.39
CA SER A 180 13.19 -1.54 7.98
C SER A 180 11.68 -1.51 7.68
N PRO A 181 10.84 -2.44 8.20
CA PRO A 181 9.38 -2.37 7.99
C PRO A 181 8.75 -1.10 8.59
N PHE A 182 9.25 -0.62 9.73
CA PHE A 182 8.80 0.65 10.30
C PHE A 182 9.18 1.85 9.42
N LEU A 183 10.39 1.86 8.85
CA LEU A 183 10.79 2.89 7.89
C LEU A 183 9.91 2.88 6.63
N VAL A 184 9.50 1.71 6.14
CA VAL A 184 8.52 1.60 5.05
C VAL A 184 7.18 2.22 5.47
N GLY A 185 6.72 2.00 6.70
CA GLY A 185 5.54 2.66 7.23
C GLY A 185 5.66 4.18 7.32
N LEU A 186 6.81 4.69 7.78
CA LEU A 186 7.10 6.13 7.79
C LEU A 186 7.16 6.72 6.37
N LEU A 187 7.67 5.97 5.40
CA LEU A 187 7.63 6.37 4.00
C LEU A 187 6.18 6.51 3.54
N VAL A 188 5.32 5.51 3.76
CA VAL A 188 3.88 5.58 3.41
C VAL A 188 3.18 6.76 4.09
N LEU A 189 3.48 7.03 5.37
CA LEU A 189 2.99 8.22 6.08
C LEU A 189 3.42 9.52 5.38
N SER A 190 4.71 9.64 5.06
CA SER A 190 5.25 10.81 4.35
C SER A 190 4.59 11.00 2.98
N MET A 191 4.40 9.91 2.22
CA MET A 191 3.69 9.96 0.94
C MET A 191 2.26 10.49 1.11
N GLY A 192 1.53 10.01 2.12
CA GLY A 192 0.17 10.44 2.38
C GLY A 192 0.06 11.92 2.76
N ILE A 193 0.95 12.41 3.63
CA ILE A 193 0.94 13.82 4.07
C ILE A 193 1.38 14.75 2.94
N SER A 194 2.40 14.38 2.17
CA SER A 194 3.02 15.28 1.19
C SER A 194 2.36 15.23 -0.19
N LEU A 195 2.00 14.04 -0.67
CA LEU A 195 1.54 13.83 -2.05
C LEU A 195 0.12 13.24 -2.14
N GLY A 196 -0.53 12.99 -1.01
CA GLY A 196 -1.82 12.33 -0.98
C GLY A 196 -3.05 13.21 -1.21
N GLY A 197 -2.95 14.52 -0.99
CA GLY A 197 -4.09 15.44 -1.10
C GLY A 197 -4.84 15.41 -2.46
N PRO A 198 -4.15 15.38 -3.62
CA PRO A 198 -4.84 15.45 -4.91
C PRO A 198 -5.62 14.18 -5.29
N THR A 199 -5.14 12.99 -4.94
CA THR A 199 -5.67 11.70 -5.45
C THR A 199 -5.91 10.63 -4.39
N GLY A 200 -5.55 10.87 -3.13
CA GLY A 200 -5.62 9.85 -2.08
C GLY A 200 -4.44 8.88 -2.06
N TYR A 201 -3.33 9.21 -2.73
CA TYR A 201 -2.08 8.43 -2.80
C TYR A 201 -2.32 6.93 -2.98
N ALA A 202 -2.94 6.52 -4.09
CA ALA A 202 -3.21 5.11 -4.30
C ALA A 202 -1.90 4.32 -4.27
N ILE A 203 -0.90 4.74 -5.05
CA ILE A 203 0.49 4.22 -5.12
C ILE A 203 0.66 2.69 -5.23
N ASN A 204 -0.44 1.97 -5.36
CA ASN A 204 -0.55 0.52 -5.26
C ASN A 204 -1.83 0.07 -6.00
N PRO A 205 -1.67 -0.60 -7.16
CA PRO A 205 -2.81 -1.09 -7.93
C PRO A 205 -3.72 -2.06 -7.17
N ALA A 206 -3.18 -2.94 -6.32
CA ALA A 206 -4.00 -3.88 -5.55
C ALA A 206 -4.82 -3.19 -4.46
N ARG A 207 -4.23 -2.15 -3.83
CA ARG A 207 -4.89 -1.33 -2.80
C ARG A 207 -6.09 -0.56 -3.30
N ASP A 208 -6.15 -0.27 -4.60
CA ASP A 208 -7.31 0.36 -5.21
C ASP A 208 -8.24 -0.67 -5.86
N LEU A 209 -7.71 -1.51 -6.75
CA LEU A 209 -8.52 -2.39 -7.59
C LEU A 209 -9.25 -3.47 -6.79
N GLY A 210 -8.58 -4.14 -5.84
CA GLY A 210 -9.21 -5.19 -5.02
C GLY A 210 -10.38 -4.66 -4.20
N PRO A 211 -10.19 -3.60 -3.40
CA PRO A 211 -11.27 -2.97 -2.66
C PRO A 211 -12.37 -2.38 -3.56
N ARG A 212 -12.03 -1.84 -4.74
CA ARG A 212 -13.03 -1.33 -5.71
C ARG A 212 -13.92 -2.45 -6.24
N ILE A 213 -13.36 -3.63 -6.51
CA ILE A 213 -14.11 -4.84 -6.84
C ILE A 213 -15.01 -5.24 -5.67
N ALA A 214 -14.49 -5.24 -4.44
CA ALA A 214 -15.30 -5.52 -3.25
C ALA A 214 -16.46 -4.51 -3.10
N HIS A 215 -16.21 -3.21 -3.25
CA HIS A 215 -17.24 -2.17 -3.23
C HIS A 215 -18.31 -2.40 -4.30
N GLN A 216 -17.94 -2.87 -5.50
CA GLN A 216 -18.89 -3.19 -6.56
C GLN A 216 -19.85 -4.33 -6.15
N ILE A 217 -19.33 -5.37 -5.51
CA ILE A 217 -20.06 -6.62 -5.23
C ILE A 217 -20.84 -6.55 -3.91
N LEU A 218 -20.25 -5.98 -2.86
CA LEU A 218 -20.80 -6.04 -1.51
C LEU A 218 -22.12 -5.24 -1.39
N PRO A 219 -23.09 -5.73 -0.60
CA PRO A 219 -24.38 -5.07 -0.38
C PRO A 219 -24.27 -3.93 0.65
N ILE A 220 -23.41 -2.94 0.38
CA ILE A 220 -23.22 -1.80 1.28
C ILE A 220 -24.47 -0.91 1.21
N ALA A 221 -25.14 -0.72 2.35
CA ALA A 221 -26.36 0.06 2.46
C ALA A 221 -26.19 1.44 1.82
N GLY A 222 -27.06 1.80 0.87
CA GLY A 222 -27.06 3.12 0.23
C GLY A 222 -25.78 3.52 -0.52
N LYS A 223 -24.92 2.57 -0.93
CA LYS A 223 -23.70 2.89 -1.71
C LYS A 223 -24.00 3.51 -3.07
N GLY A 224 -23.04 4.29 -3.58
CA GLY A 224 -23.03 4.74 -4.97
C GLY A 224 -22.39 3.73 -5.92
N GLY A 225 -22.02 4.19 -7.11
CA GLY A 225 -21.18 3.41 -8.04
C GLY A 225 -19.71 3.36 -7.59
N SER A 226 -18.93 2.43 -8.14
CA SER A 226 -17.52 2.19 -7.78
C SER A 226 -16.50 3.03 -8.57
N ASP A 227 -16.93 4.10 -9.23
CA ASP A 227 -16.09 5.00 -10.04
C ASP A 227 -15.11 4.32 -11.01
N TRP A 228 -15.60 3.37 -11.80
CA TRP A 228 -14.77 2.63 -12.78
C TRP A 228 -14.11 3.51 -13.85
N GLY A 229 -14.68 4.69 -14.13
CA GLY A 229 -14.08 5.65 -15.07
C GLY A 229 -12.74 6.22 -14.60
N TYR A 230 -12.48 6.21 -13.28
CA TYR A 230 -11.20 6.63 -12.70
C TYR A 230 -10.23 5.45 -12.46
N ALA A 231 -10.75 4.22 -12.33
CA ALA A 231 -10.03 3.05 -11.84
C ALA A 231 -8.75 2.66 -12.60
N TRP A 232 -8.59 3.08 -13.86
CA TRP A 232 -7.38 2.81 -14.63
C TRP A 232 -6.17 3.65 -14.18
N ILE A 233 -6.39 4.83 -13.60
CA ILE A 233 -5.33 5.73 -13.12
C ILE A 233 -4.55 5.12 -11.95
N PRO A 234 -5.17 4.70 -10.84
CA PRO A 234 -4.47 4.09 -9.71
C PRO A 234 -3.90 2.69 -10.03
N VAL A 235 -4.07 2.20 -11.25
CA VAL A 235 -3.41 0.99 -11.76
C VAL A 235 -2.21 1.37 -12.64
N LEU A 236 -2.47 2.09 -13.73
CA LEU A 236 -1.44 2.34 -14.75
C LEU A 236 -0.39 3.37 -14.30
N ALA A 237 -0.81 4.46 -13.66
CA ALA A 237 0.13 5.51 -13.22
C ALA A 237 1.09 4.98 -12.14
N PRO A 238 0.65 4.21 -11.13
CA PRO A 238 1.56 3.60 -10.17
C PRO A 238 2.54 2.60 -10.79
N ILE A 239 2.13 1.78 -11.75
CA ILE A 239 3.04 0.85 -12.42
C ILE A 239 4.15 1.61 -13.15
N LEU A 240 3.78 2.58 -13.99
CA LEU A 240 4.74 3.35 -14.77
C LEU A 240 5.64 4.22 -13.87
N GLY A 241 5.04 4.87 -12.86
CA GLY A 241 5.77 5.68 -11.89
C GLY A 241 6.75 4.84 -11.09
N GLY A 242 6.30 3.70 -10.55
CA GLY A 242 7.13 2.80 -9.74
C GLY A 242 8.32 2.23 -10.49
N ILE A 243 8.12 1.74 -11.71
CA ILE A 243 9.22 1.27 -12.57
C ILE A 243 10.20 2.42 -12.85
N THR A 244 9.70 3.61 -13.19
CA THR A 244 10.54 4.79 -13.46
C THR A 244 11.38 5.18 -12.23
N GLY A 245 10.76 5.28 -11.06
CA GLY A 245 11.46 5.60 -9.81
C GLY A 245 12.52 4.59 -9.43
N ALA A 246 12.23 3.30 -9.64
CA ALA A 246 13.18 2.22 -9.41
C ALA A 246 14.39 2.27 -10.35
N LEU A 247 14.16 2.51 -11.64
CA LEU A 247 15.23 2.66 -12.64
C LEU A 247 16.10 3.89 -12.37
N ILE A 248 15.49 5.02 -11.98
CA ILE A 248 16.22 6.24 -11.58
C ILE A 248 17.13 5.92 -10.39
N PHE A 249 16.60 5.26 -9.36
CA PHE A 249 17.40 4.88 -8.19
C PHE A 249 18.61 4.00 -8.59
N ARG A 250 18.38 2.96 -9.40
CA ARG A 250 19.46 2.08 -9.87
C ARG A 250 20.52 2.84 -10.67
N SER A 251 20.10 3.73 -11.57
CA SER A 251 21.00 4.55 -12.38
C SER A 251 21.89 5.47 -11.54
N LEU A 252 21.36 6.04 -10.45
CA LEU A 252 22.07 7.02 -9.65
C LEU A 252 22.97 6.36 -8.60
N PHE A 253 22.53 5.26 -8.00
CA PHE A 253 23.18 4.70 -6.83
C PHE A 253 23.87 3.37 -7.07
N GLY A 254 23.62 2.68 -8.19
CA GLY A 254 24.08 1.31 -8.40
C GLY A 254 23.39 0.35 -7.41
N ALA A 255 22.49 -0.46 -7.93
CA ALA A 255 21.98 -1.65 -7.25
C ALA A 255 22.72 -2.86 -7.84
#